data_AF-A0A1S2LLM1-F1
#
_entry.id   AF-A0A1S2LLM1-F1
#
_cell.length_a   1.000
_cell.length_b   1.000
_cell.length_c   1.000
_cell.angle_alpha   90.00
_cell.angle_beta   90.00
_cell.angle_gamma   90.00
#
_symmetry.space_group_name_H-M   'P 1'
#
loop_
_entity.id
_entity.type
_entity.pdbx_description
1 polymer ?
#
loop_
_entity_poly.entity_id
_entity_poly.type
_entity_poly.pdbx_seq_one_letter_code
_entity_poly.pdbx_strand_id
1 'polypeptide(L)'
;MNRFAYYSEDPEQVEEYVKSILPFISDICEFELHNIEKTPYNEVVEKTGYLHRRVFYNRKEYEASMKNAYRKLVKKLRYTFVLRDDTLNEVWLNTNSKMLETLNILHMLGIKEFHHFRNKVSYKATNLVPNHDLNVLIEDDNGNKLFLAKFRFPYACKRIKAVEYLHQFGFLKPFATKFDYGENITYFDKDSIREAEAYEYATNNLFLFEEESVDISTAKTIIEEVAKISGGDVNFVFISS
;
A
#
# COMPACT_ATOMS: atom_id res chain seq x y z
N MET A 1 -6.10 19.55 -13.15
CA MET A 1 -5.33 19.30 -11.93
C MET A 1 -6.33 19.08 -10.80
N ASN A 2 -6.59 17.83 -10.44
CA ASN A 2 -7.48 17.51 -9.33
C ASN A 2 -6.67 17.40 -8.05
N ARG A 3 -7.26 17.87 -6.94
CA ARG A 3 -6.66 17.76 -5.61
C ARG A 3 -7.62 17.01 -4.72
N PHE A 4 -7.16 15.91 -4.17
CA PHE A 4 -7.88 15.07 -3.23
C PHE A 4 -7.22 15.24 -1.87
N ALA A 5 -7.93 15.85 -0.93
CA ALA A 5 -7.44 16.00 0.44
C ALA A 5 -8.30 15.18 1.38
N TYR A 6 -7.66 14.33 2.18
CA TYR A 6 -8.33 13.50 3.16
C TYR A 6 -7.64 13.60 4.52
N TYR A 7 -8.47 13.85 5.54
CA TYR A 7 -8.04 13.95 6.92
C TYR A 7 -8.77 12.93 7.76
N SER A 8 -8.03 12.03 8.39
CA SER A 8 -8.50 11.30 9.56
C SER A 8 -7.40 11.28 10.62
N GLU A 9 -7.79 11.28 11.89
CA GLU A 9 -6.86 10.98 12.99
C GLU A 9 -6.61 9.49 13.14
N ASP A 10 -7.46 8.67 12.50
CA ASP A 10 -7.36 7.22 12.44
C ASP A 10 -6.57 6.79 11.18
N PRO A 11 -5.35 6.25 11.32
CA PRO A 11 -4.50 5.86 10.19
C PRO A 11 -5.10 4.75 9.31
N GLU A 12 -5.90 3.85 9.88
CA GLU A 12 -6.54 2.77 9.12
C GLU A 12 -7.53 3.34 8.10
N GLN A 13 -8.31 4.35 8.50
CA GLN A 13 -9.22 5.07 7.59
C GLN A 13 -8.49 5.81 6.47
N VAL A 14 -7.26 6.28 6.72
CA VAL A 14 -6.43 6.89 5.67
C VAL A 14 -5.98 5.84 4.67
N GLU A 15 -5.59 4.64 5.12
CA GLU A 15 -5.26 3.52 4.24
C GLU A 15 -6.47 3.08 3.40
N GLU A 16 -7.64 2.88 4.02
CA GLU A 16 -8.88 2.55 3.32
C GLU A 16 -9.28 3.61 2.29
N TYR A 17 -9.13 4.89 2.65
CA TYR A 17 -9.37 5.99 1.72
C TYR A 17 -8.46 5.86 0.49
N VAL A 18 -7.16 5.61 0.69
CA VAL A 18 -6.22 5.40 -0.43
C VAL A 18 -6.68 4.24 -1.30
N LYS A 19 -7.02 3.07 -0.73
CA LYS A 19 -7.58 1.93 -1.49
C LYS A 19 -8.75 2.34 -2.36
N SER A 20 -9.68 3.13 -1.81
CA SER A 20 -10.89 3.57 -2.51
C SER A 20 -10.63 4.49 -3.71
N ILE A 21 -9.54 5.26 -3.67
CA ILE A 21 -9.21 6.22 -4.74
C ILE A 21 -8.24 5.68 -5.79
N LEU A 22 -7.60 4.52 -5.55
CA LEU A 22 -6.66 3.90 -6.50
C LEU A 22 -7.19 3.77 -7.94
N PRO A 23 -8.48 3.46 -8.20
CA PRO A 23 -9.00 3.42 -9.56
C PRO A 23 -8.97 4.77 -10.30
N PHE A 24 -8.81 5.89 -9.57
CA PHE A 24 -8.87 7.25 -10.10
C PHE A 24 -7.52 7.97 -10.10
N ILE A 25 -6.45 7.33 -9.63
CA ILE A 25 -5.09 7.87 -9.63
C ILE A 25 -4.16 6.98 -10.43
N SER A 26 -3.19 7.60 -11.09
CA SER A 26 -2.15 6.91 -11.85
C SER A 26 -0.88 6.72 -11.00
N ASP A 27 0.26 6.46 -11.65
CA ASP A 27 1.51 6.21 -10.95
C ASP A 27 2.00 7.44 -10.19
N ILE A 28 2.32 7.23 -8.91
CA ILE A 28 2.85 8.28 -8.07
C ILE A 28 4.33 8.53 -8.39
N CYS A 29 4.59 9.60 -9.11
CA CYS A 29 5.92 10.00 -9.54
C CYS A 29 6.60 11.00 -8.61
N GLU A 30 5.85 11.67 -7.74
CA GLU A 30 6.41 12.52 -6.69
C GLU A 30 5.80 12.25 -5.32
N PHE A 31 6.64 12.36 -4.30
CA PHE A 31 6.28 12.21 -2.91
C PHE A 31 6.88 13.34 -2.09
N GLU A 32 6.05 14.03 -1.32
CA GLU A 32 6.50 15.03 -0.36
C GLU A 32 6.01 14.70 1.05
N LEU A 33 6.90 14.93 2.00
CA LEU A 33 6.66 14.89 3.42
C LEU A 33 6.77 16.29 3.98
N HIS A 34 5.78 16.68 4.76
CA HIS A 34 5.78 17.97 5.45
C HIS A 34 5.37 17.78 6.90
N ASN A 35 6.08 18.40 7.84
CA ASN A 35 5.57 18.55 9.20
C ASN A 35 4.29 19.40 9.15
N ILE A 36 3.23 18.94 9.81
CA ILE A 36 1.89 19.54 9.74
C ILE A 36 1.89 21.06 9.93
N GLU A 37 2.75 21.60 10.80
CA GLU A 37 2.83 23.04 11.08
C GLU A 37 3.39 23.88 9.92
N LYS A 38 4.15 23.26 9.02
CA LYS A 38 4.80 23.89 7.85
C LYS A 38 4.13 23.52 6.54
N THR A 39 3.04 22.77 6.59
CA THR A 39 2.32 22.35 5.40
C THR A 39 1.50 23.50 4.78
N PRO A 40 1.23 23.45 3.47
CA PRO A 40 0.11 24.21 2.88
C PRO A 40 -1.27 23.75 3.38
N TYR A 41 -1.33 22.73 4.25
CA TYR A 41 -2.55 22.12 4.81
C TYR A 41 -3.29 23.04 5.80
N ASN A 42 -2.60 24.02 6.41
CA ASN A 42 -3.26 25.01 7.26
C ASN A 42 -4.41 25.70 6.53
N GLU A 43 -4.28 25.96 5.21
CA GLU A 43 -5.35 26.58 4.44
C GLU A 43 -6.60 25.69 4.25
N VAL A 44 -6.46 24.35 4.27
CA VAL A 44 -7.57 23.40 4.07
C VAL A 44 -8.22 23.04 5.41
N VAL A 45 -7.43 22.85 6.47
CA VAL A 45 -7.93 22.58 7.84
C VAL A 45 -8.63 23.82 8.43
N GLU A 46 -8.10 25.02 8.20
CA GLU A 46 -8.77 26.26 8.65
C GLU A 46 -10.09 26.49 7.91
N LYS A 47 -10.20 26.09 6.63
CA LYS A 47 -11.42 26.25 5.82
C LYS A 47 -12.48 25.18 6.06
N THR A 48 -12.09 23.99 6.48
CA THR A 48 -13.04 22.86 6.70
C THR A 48 -13.80 22.96 8.01
N GLY A 49 -13.35 23.81 8.94
CA GLY A 49 -14.08 24.14 10.15
C GLY A 49 -14.17 22.98 11.15
N TYR A 50 -13.94 23.30 12.41
CA TYR A 50 -14.05 22.38 13.55
C TYR A 50 -15.48 21.89 13.79
N LEU A 51 -16.05 21.07 12.90
CA LEU A 51 -17.35 20.43 13.10
C LEU A 51 -17.23 18.98 13.56
N HIS A 52 -16.30 18.70 14.49
CA HIS A 52 -16.56 17.65 15.48
C HIS A 52 -17.18 18.30 16.71
N ARG A 53 -18.52 18.31 16.78
CA ARG A 53 -19.24 18.69 18.00
C ARG A 53 -18.89 17.71 19.12
N ARG A 54 -17.95 18.08 19.99
CA ARG A 54 -17.78 17.45 21.30
C ARG A 54 -18.79 18.06 22.25
N VAL A 55 -19.69 17.22 22.78
CA VAL A 55 -20.64 17.63 23.82
C VAL A 55 -19.88 17.64 25.15
N PHE A 56 -19.83 18.80 25.81
CA PHE A 56 -19.25 18.96 27.14
C PHE A 56 -20.39 19.17 28.14
N TYR A 57 -20.38 18.43 29.24
CA TYR A 57 -21.49 18.46 30.20
C TYR A 57 -21.36 19.57 31.23
N ASN A 58 -20.20 20.23 31.33
CA ASN A 58 -20.04 21.45 32.11
C ASN A 58 -18.89 22.36 31.61
N ARG A 59 -18.91 23.62 32.05
CA ARG A 59 -17.93 24.66 31.67
C ARG A 59 -16.49 24.36 32.14
N LYS A 60 -16.34 23.62 33.24
CA LYS A 60 -15.04 23.24 33.80
C LYS A 60 -14.36 22.15 32.96
N GLU A 61 -15.14 21.20 32.43
CA GLU A 61 -14.71 20.22 31.42
C GLU A 61 -14.32 20.89 30.11
N TYR A 62 -15.12 21.87 29.64
CA TYR A 62 -14.80 22.65 28.45
C TYR A 62 -13.45 23.39 28.62
N GLU A 63 -13.27 24.12 29.71
CA GLU A 63 -12.04 24.90 29.98
C GLU A 63 -10.81 24.00 30.23
N ALA A 64 -10.98 22.86 30.90
CA ALA A 64 -9.92 21.85 31.05
C ALA A 64 -9.57 21.17 29.72
N SER A 65 -10.56 20.94 28.84
CA SER A 65 -10.33 20.45 27.49
C SER A 65 -9.63 21.51 26.64
N MET A 66 -9.94 22.80 26.75
CA MET A 66 -9.28 23.87 26.01
C MET A 66 -7.81 24.04 26.44
N LYS A 67 -7.53 23.99 27.76
CA LYS A 67 -6.15 24.04 28.30
C LYS A 67 -5.31 22.80 27.96
N ASN A 68 -5.92 21.60 27.91
CA ASN A 68 -5.23 20.36 27.57
C ASN A 68 -5.18 20.10 26.06
N ALA A 69 -6.17 20.53 25.28
CA ALA A 69 -6.22 20.36 23.83
C ALA A 69 -5.12 21.19 23.18
N TYR A 70 -4.90 22.45 23.58
CA TYR A 70 -3.85 23.27 22.99
C TYR A 70 -2.42 22.75 23.29
N ARG A 71 -2.18 22.22 24.49
CA ARG A 71 -0.88 21.66 24.88
C ARG A 71 -0.66 20.21 24.42
N LYS A 72 -1.72 19.45 24.11
CA LYS A 72 -1.64 18.08 23.55
C LYS A 72 -1.84 18.00 22.03
N LEU A 73 -2.40 19.02 21.36
CA LEU A 73 -2.52 19.07 19.89
C LEU A 73 -1.16 19.23 19.20
N VAL A 74 -0.22 19.93 19.83
CA VAL A 74 0.96 20.50 19.14
C VAL A 74 2.26 19.70 19.36
N LYS A 75 2.22 18.50 19.96
CA LYS A 75 3.46 17.73 20.25
C LYS A 75 3.43 16.23 19.94
N LYS A 76 2.51 15.77 19.09
CA LYS A 76 2.71 14.51 18.36
C LYS A 76 3.15 14.89 16.96
N LEU A 77 4.28 14.36 16.51
CA LEU A 77 4.85 14.60 15.18
C LEU A 77 3.84 14.15 14.09
N ARG A 78 2.91 15.03 13.72
CA ARG A 78 1.95 14.80 12.64
C ARG A 78 2.58 15.28 11.34
N TYR A 79 2.52 14.44 10.33
CA TYR A 79 3.07 14.71 9.01
C TYR A 79 1.95 14.69 7.99
N THR A 80 2.11 15.44 6.91
CA THR A 80 1.25 15.34 5.73
C THR A 80 2.07 14.77 4.60
N PHE A 81 1.50 13.79 3.92
CA PHE A 81 2.00 13.29 2.65
C PHE A 81 1.30 14.03 1.53
N VAL A 82 2.07 14.46 0.54
CA VAL A 82 1.56 14.91 -0.74
C VAL A 82 2.11 13.96 -1.79
N LEU A 83 1.22 13.18 -2.39
CA LEU A 83 1.52 12.26 -3.46
C LEU A 83 1.06 12.93 -4.76
N ARG A 84 1.93 12.97 -5.78
CA ARG A 84 1.55 13.47 -7.10
C ARG A 84 1.70 12.36 -8.12
N ASP A 85 0.65 12.18 -8.92
CA ASP A 85 0.65 11.21 -10.02
C ASP A 85 1.21 11.80 -11.33
N ASP A 86 1.46 10.95 -12.32
CA ASP A 86 1.98 11.35 -13.64
C ASP A 86 0.99 12.21 -14.47
N THR A 87 -0.27 12.30 -14.06
CA THR A 87 -1.29 13.20 -14.64
C THR A 87 -1.45 14.51 -13.87
N LEU A 88 -0.55 14.77 -12.92
CA LEU A 88 -0.52 15.95 -12.04
C LEU A 88 -1.69 16.02 -11.04
N ASN A 89 -2.39 14.93 -10.77
CA ASN A 89 -3.31 14.90 -9.62
C ASN A 89 -2.50 14.86 -8.33
N GLU A 90 -3.05 15.45 -7.29
CA GLU A 90 -2.42 15.44 -5.97
C GLU A 90 -3.33 14.79 -4.95
N VAL A 91 -2.77 13.88 -4.15
CA VAL A 91 -3.43 13.24 -3.02
C VAL A 91 -2.72 13.67 -1.73
N TRP A 92 -3.47 14.32 -0.85
CA TRP A 92 -2.97 14.91 0.38
C TRP A 92 -3.52 14.13 1.56
N LEU A 93 -2.63 13.53 2.34
CA LEU A 93 -2.99 12.59 3.41
C LEU A 93 -2.40 13.01 4.74
N ASN A 94 -3.21 12.99 5.80
CA ASN A 94 -2.68 13.05 7.16
C ASN A 94 -2.03 11.72 7.53
N THR A 95 -0.83 11.75 8.08
CA THR A 95 -0.09 10.54 8.41
C THR A 95 0.99 10.77 9.47
N ASN A 96 1.72 9.71 9.80
CA ASN A 96 2.83 9.73 10.72
C ASN A 96 3.97 8.88 10.14
N SER A 97 5.17 9.46 10.08
CA SER A 97 6.36 8.84 9.49
C SER A 97 6.84 7.55 10.16
N LYS A 98 6.22 7.16 11.29
CA LYS A 98 6.55 5.94 12.05
C LYS A 98 5.43 4.90 12.06
N MET A 99 4.29 5.15 11.42
CA MET A 99 3.13 4.27 11.49
C MET A 99 3.14 3.22 10.38
N LEU A 100 2.60 2.05 10.66
CA LEU A 100 2.60 0.90 9.75
C LEU A 100 1.74 1.18 8.52
N GLU A 101 0.61 1.84 8.72
CA GLU A 101 -0.37 2.22 7.69
C GLU A 101 0.26 3.17 6.66
N THR A 102 1.18 4.01 7.11
CA THR A 102 2.00 4.86 6.23
C THR A 102 2.87 4.02 5.29
N LEU A 103 3.47 2.95 5.82
CA LEU A 103 4.28 2.02 5.03
C LEU A 103 3.39 1.23 4.07
N ASN A 104 2.22 0.82 4.54
CA ASN A 104 1.20 0.15 3.73
C ASN A 104 0.79 1.00 2.55
N ILE A 105 0.46 2.28 2.76
CA ILE A 105 0.12 3.23 1.68
C ILE A 105 1.25 3.32 0.66
N LEU A 106 2.50 3.48 1.09
CA LEU A 106 3.63 3.58 0.16
C LEU A 106 3.85 2.28 -0.61
N HIS A 107 3.79 1.12 0.05
CA HIS A 107 3.91 -0.19 -0.59
C HIS A 107 2.76 -0.51 -1.55
N MET A 108 1.54 -0.13 -1.18
CA MET A 108 0.34 -0.24 -2.02
C MET A 108 0.53 0.54 -3.32
N LEU A 109 1.11 1.74 -3.21
CA LEU A 109 1.44 2.62 -4.34
C LEU A 109 2.74 2.22 -5.08
N GLY A 110 3.36 1.08 -4.74
CA GLY A 110 4.58 0.61 -5.40
C GLY A 110 5.86 1.38 -5.01
N ILE A 111 5.79 2.31 -4.05
CA ILE A 111 6.92 3.09 -3.54
C ILE A 111 7.59 2.31 -2.41
N LYS A 112 8.56 1.47 -2.76
CA LYS A 112 9.19 0.52 -1.83
C LYS A 112 10.52 1.03 -1.21
N GLU A 113 11.15 2.06 -1.80
CA GLU A 113 12.42 2.64 -1.32
C GLU A 113 12.21 3.96 -0.57
N PHE A 114 11.61 3.89 0.61
CA PHE A 114 11.18 5.11 1.32
C PHE A 114 11.88 5.34 2.67
N HIS A 115 12.84 4.49 3.04
CA HIS A 115 13.56 4.61 4.32
C HIS A 115 14.26 5.96 4.54
N HIS A 116 14.52 6.70 3.45
CA HIS A 116 15.23 7.98 3.46
C HIS A 116 14.46 9.16 4.07
N PHE A 117 13.15 9.07 4.30
CA PHE A 117 12.38 10.15 4.92
C PHE A 117 12.30 10.06 6.44
N ARG A 118 12.69 8.92 7.05
CA ARG A 118 12.60 8.71 8.51
C ARG A 118 13.38 9.81 9.25
N ASN A 119 12.74 10.39 10.27
CA ASN A 119 13.28 11.47 11.11
C ASN A 119 13.54 12.82 10.39
N LYS A 120 13.05 13.02 9.17
CA LYS A 120 13.12 14.32 8.49
C LYS A 120 11.87 15.17 8.77
N VAL A 121 12.08 16.47 8.94
CA VAL A 121 10.98 17.46 9.12
C VAL A 121 10.26 17.72 7.81
N SER A 122 10.98 17.67 6.70
CA SER A 122 10.45 17.66 5.35
C SER A 122 11.29 16.75 4.46
N TYR A 123 10.66 16.20 3.44
CA TYR A 123 11.31 15.36 2.44
C TYR A 123 10.60 15.53 1.11
N LYS A 124 11.35 15.45 0.01
CA LYS A 124 10.79 15.43 -1.33
C LYS A 124 11.56 14.41 -2.15
N ALA A 125 10.81 13.55 -2.84
CA ALA A 125 11.31 12.65 -3.86
C ALA A 125 10.55 12.93 -5.15
N THR A 126 11.28 12.92 -6.26
CA THR A 126 10.78 13.18 -7.61
C THR A 126 11.31 12.11 -8.53
N ASN A 127 10.65 11.89 -9.68
CA ASN A 127 10.99 10.83 -10.63
C ASN A 127 10.94 9.44 -9.98
N LEU A 128 9.99 9.25 -9.08
CA LEU A 128 9.71 7.93 -8.53
C LEU A 128 9.23 7.02 -9.67
N VAL A 129 9.69 5.78 -9.63
CA VAL A 129 9.25 4.71 -10.52
C VAL A 129 8.59 3.65 -9.65
N PRO A 130 7.26 3.74 -9.44
CA PRO A 130 6.52 2.71 -8.72
C PRO A 130 6.75 1.32 -9.32
N ASN A 131 6.82 0.31 -8.45
CA ASN A 131 6.85 -1.09 -8.86
C ASN A 131 5.59 -1.79 -8.33
N HIS A 132 4.74 -2.21 -9.26
CA HIS A 132 3.49 -2.93 -8.97
C HIS A 132 3.56 -4.41 -9.35
N ASP A 133 4.77 -4.94 -9.52
CA ASP A 133 4.96 -6.36 -9.86
C ASP A 133 4.38 -7.24 -8.75
N LEU A 134 3.89 -8.40 -9.17
CA LEU A 134 3.37 -9.44 -8.29
C LEU A 134 3.91 -10.78 -8.80
N ASN A 135 4.74 -11.43 -8.01
CA ASN A 135 5.25 -12.76 -8.27
C ASN A 135 4.51 -13.76 -7.38
N VAL A 136 3.97 -14.80 -7.98
CA VAL A 136 3.17 -15.81 -7.31
C VAL A 136 3.75 -17.19 -7.61
N LEU A 137 4.34 -17.81 -6.60
CA LEU A 137 4.78 -19.19 -6.65
C LEU A 137 3.56 -20.09 -6.46
N ILE A 138 3.27 -20.93 -7.45
CA ILE A 138 2.13 -21.84 -7.41
C ILE A 138 2.59 -23.19 -6.88
N GLU A 139 1.85 -23.73 -5.91
CA GLU A 139 2.03 -25.09 -5.40
C GLU A 139 0.78 -25.95 -5.58
N ASP A 140 0.97 -27.26 -5.71
CA ASP A 140 -0.12 -28.22 -5.66
C ASP A 140 -0.50 -28.57 -4.21
N ASP A 141 -1.55 -29.38 -4.06
CA ASP A 141 -2.06 -29.91 -2.80
C ASP A 141 -1.03 -30.77 -2.03
N ASN A 142 -0.04 -31.30 -2.72
CA ASN A 142 1.07 -32.06 -2.14
C ASN A 142 2.27 -31.17 -1.75
N GLY A 143 2.18 -29.86 -1.97
CA GLY A 143 3.24 -28.88 -1.69
C GLY A 143 4.35 -28.83 -2.74
N ASN A 144 4.21 -29.53 -3.86
CA ASN A 144 5.14 -29.46 -4.98
C ASN A 144 5.01 -28.11 -5.68
N LYS A 145 6.15 -27.51 -6.01
CA LYS A 145 6.19 -26.21 -6.69
C LYS A 145 6.03 -26.42 -8.19
N LEU A 146 4.98 -25.85 -8.76
CA LEU A 146 4.62 -26.06 -10.16
C LEU A 146 5.32 -25.05 -11.07
N PHE A 147 5.09 -23.76 -10.81
CA PHE A 147 5.67 -22.67 -11.58
C PHE A 147 5.63 -21.36 -10.80
N LEU A 148 6.45 -20.40 -11.21
CA LEU A 148 6.39 -19.03 -10.76
C LEU A 148 5.69 -18.17 -11.82
N ALA A 149 4.57 -17.55 -11.46
CA ALA A 149 3.89 -16.56 -12.27
C ALA A 149 4.41 -15.15 -11.92
N LYS A 150 5.05 -14.48 -12.87
CA LYS A 150 5.56 -13.11 -12.72
C LYS A 150 4.60 -12.15 -13.41
N PHE A 151 3.72 -11.52 -12.64
CA PHE A 151 2.81 -10.50 -13.14
C PHE A 151 3.45 -9.11 -13.16
N ARG A 152 3.10 -8.34 -14.18
CA ARG A 152 3.45 -6.93 -14.31
C ARG A 152 2.19 -6.10 -14.47
N PHE A 153 2.07 -5.08 -13.64
CA PHE A 153 0.93 -4.19 -13.64
C PHE A 153 1.37 -2.75 -13.90
N PRO A 154 0.65 -2.01 -14.76
CA PRO A 154 0.96 -0.62 -15.01
C PRO A 154 0.57 0.29 -13.82
N TYR A 155 -0.36 -0.14 -12.96
CA TYR A 155 -0.86 0.67 -11.85
C TYR A 155 -1.19 -0.19 -10.62
N ALA A 156 -1.12 0.42 -9.44
CA ALA A 156 -1.47 -0.20 -8.16
C ALA A 156 -2.89 -0.81 -8.14
N CYS A 157 -3.89 -0.11 -8.71
CA CYS A 157 -5.28 -0.60 -8.73
C CYS A 157 -5.43 -1.91 -9.52
N LYS A 158 -4.65 -2.10 -10.58
CA LYS A 158 -4.66 -3.30 -11.42
C LYS A 158 -4.08 -4.49 -10.66
N ARG A 159 -2.97 -4.27 -9.95
CA ARG A 159 -2.37 -5.26 -9.05
C ARG A 159 -3.34 -5.70 -7.96
N ILE A 160 -3.98 -4.77 -7.26
CA ILE A 160 -4.94 -5.11 -6.19
C ILE A 160 -6.09 -5.93 -6.75
N LYS A 161 -6.63 -5.52 -7.90
CA LYS A 161 -7.68 -6.28 -8.59
C LYS A 161 -7.25 -7.71 -8.91
N ALA A 162 -5.98 -7.93 -9.30
CA ALA A 162 -5.45 -9.28 -9.52
C ALA A 162 -5.41 -10.10 -8.22
N VAL A 163 -4.94 -9.50 -7.11
CA VAL A 163 -4.93 -10.15 -5.79
C VAL A 163 -6.34 -10.53 -5.34
N GLU A 164 -7.31 -9.63 -5.49
CA GLU A 164 -8.72 -9.89 -5.20
C GLU A 164 -9.29 -11.06 -6.02
N TYR A 165 -8.92 -11.18 -7.30
CA TYR A 165 -9.34 -12.31 -8.12
C TYR A 165 -8.65 -13.61 -7.73
N LEU A 166 -7.35 -13.59 -7.41
CA LEU A 166 -6.63 -14.79 -6.93
C LEU A 166 -7.29 -15.35 -5.67
N HIS A 167 -7.69 -14.48 -4.74
CA HIS A 167 -8.38 -14.88 -3.51
C HIS A 167 -9.74 -15.57 -3.74
N GLN A 168 -10.32 -15.50 -4.95
CA GLN A 168 -11.55 -16.25 -5.27
C GLN A 168 -11.28 -17.72 -5.60
N PHE A 169 -10.03 -18.08 -5.89
CA PHE A 169 -9.63 -19.44 -6.28
C PHE A 169 -8.83 -20.16 -5.20
N GLY A 170 -8.31 -19.44 -4.22
CA GLY A 170 -7.33 -20.00 -3.32
C GLY A 170 -6.79 -19.05 -2.27
N PHE A 171 -5.87 -19.59 -1.47
CA PHE A 171 -5.16 -18.87 -0.43
C PHE A 171 -3.84 -18.31 -0.96
N LEU A 172 -3.69 -16.99 -0.86
CA LEU A 172 -2.45 -16.27 -1.18
C LEU A 172 -1.70 -15.94 0.12
N LYS A 173 -0.50 -16.49 0.28
CA LYS A 173 0.39 -16.25 1.41
C LYS A 173 1.54 -15.31 1.00
N PRO A 174 1.63 -14.10 1.59
CA PRO A 174 2.72 -13.17 1.27
C PRO A 174 4.04 -13.54 1.95
N PHE A 175 5.16 -13.32 1.25
CA PHE A 175 6.52 -13.39 1.79
C PHE A 175 7.07 -11.99 2.05
N ALA A 176 6.93 -11.51 3.29
CA ALA A 176 7.26 -10.13 3.66
C ALA A 176 8.77 -9.87 3.83
N THR A 177 9.53 -10.89 4.23
CA THR A 177 10.96 -10.79 4.53
C THR A 177 11.72 -11.96 3.96
N LYS A 178 13.03 -11.80 3.74
CA LYS A 178 13.94 -12.88 3.32
C LYS A 178 13.88 -14.15 4.19
N PHE A 179 13.52 -14.01 5.46
CA PHE A 179 13.41 -15.12 6.39
C PHE A 179 12.16 -15.98 6.13
N ASP A 180 11.10 -15.39 5.59
CA ASP A 180 9.84 -16.09 5.31
C ASP A 180 9.96 -17.05 4.12
N TYR A 181 10.93 -16.83 3.24
CA TYR A 181 11.11 -17.63 2.01
C TYR A 181 11.55 -19.05 2.33
N GLY A 182 12.40 -19.25 3.35
CA GLY A 182 13.01 -20.55 3.62
C GLY A 182 13.63 -21.16 2.35
N GLU A 183 13.24 -22.38 2.01
CA GLU A 183 13.68 -23.09 0.80
C GLU A 183 13.14 -22.49 -0.50
N ASN A 184 12.02 -21.75 -0.45
CA ASN A 184 11.41 -21.15 -1.63
C ASN A 184 12.24 -20.00 -2.23
N ILE A 185 13.27 -19.54 -1.52
CA ILE A 185 14.17 -18.47 -1.98
C ILE A 185 14.84 -18.81 -3.33
N THR A 186 14.96 -20.10 -3.66
CA THR A 186 15.55 -20.59 -4.91
C THR A 186 14.72 -20.25 -6.15
N TYR A 187 13.41 -20.02 -5.99
CA TYR A 187 12.50 -19.72 -7.09
C TYR A 187 12.41 -18.23 -7.40
N PHE A 188 12.73 -17.37 -6.43
CA PHE A 188 12.65 -15.92 -6.57
C PHE A 188 14.03 -15.30 -6.86
N ASP A 189 14.05 -14.22 -7.63
CA ASP A 189 15.28 -13.47 -7.87
C ASP A 189 15.75 -12.83 -6.54
N LYS A 190 17.01 -13.04 -6.14
CA LYS A 190 17.53 -12.53 -4.85
C LYS A 190 17.35 -11.03 -4.69
N ASP A 191 17.46 -10.27 -5.77
CA ASP A 191 17.30 -8.81 -5.79
C ASP A 191 15.84 -8.36 -5.63
N SER A 192 14.88 -9.27 -5.84
CA SER A 192 13.46 -9.01 -5.59
C SER A 192 13.08 -9.13 -4.11
N ILE A 193 13.99 -9.65 -3.27
CA ILE A 193 13.73 -9.92 -1.86
C ILE A 193 14.01 -8.66 -1.05
N ARG A 194 12.96 -7.91 -0.77
CA ARG A 194 13.08 -6.68 0.02
C ARG A 194 13.09 -6.98 1.51
N GLU A 195 13.93 -6.24 2.24
CA GLU A 195 13.93 -6.27 3.70
C GLU A 195 12.73 -5.45 4.20
N ALA A 196 11.63 -6.14 4.51
CA ALA A 196 10.38 -5.62 5.07
C ALA A 196 9.40 -4.99 4.07
N GLU A 197 8.57 -5.84 3.45
CA GLU A 197 7.33 -5.43 2.79
C GLU A 197 6.14 -5.48 3.78
N ALA A 198 5.08 -4.73 3.46
CA ALA A 198 3.82 -4.86 4.16
C ALA A 198 3.14 -6.16 3.75
N TYR A 199 2.52 -6.86 4.71
CA TYR A 199 1.95 -8.20 4.53
C TYR A 199 1.01 -8.26 3.31
N GLU A 200 0.06 -7.32 3.20
CA GLU A 200 -0.94 -7.31 2.12
C GLU A 200 -0.37 -6.91 0.73
N TYR A 201 0.79 -6.22 0.70
CA TYR A 201 1.37 -5.68 -0.53
C TYR A 201 2.73 -6.29 -0.85
N ALA A 202 2.96 -7.53 -0.43
CA ALA A 202 4.17 -8.24 -0.78
C ALA A 202 4.24 -8.51 -2.30
N THR A 203 5.42 -8.28 -2.86
CA THR A 203 5.73 -8.58 -4.27
C THR A 203 5.68 -10.09 -4.48
N ASN A 204 6.25 -10.85 -3.57
CA ASN A 204 6.42 -12.29 -3.71
C ASN A 204 5.44 -13.02 -2.79
N ASN A 205 4.71 -13.97 -3.36
CA ASN A 205 3.63 -14.68 -2.68
C ASN A 205 3.67 -16.16 -3.05
N LEU A 206 3.18 -17.01 -2.16
CA LEU A 206 2.85 -18.40 -2.42
C LEU A 206 1.34 -18.51 -2.59
N PHE A 207 0.88 -19.31 -3.55
CA PHE A 207 -0.53 -19.52 -3.78
C PHE A 207 -0.87 -20.99 -3.82
N LEU A 208 -1.90 -21.33 -3.05
CA LEU A 208 -2.50 -22.66 -2.97
C LEU A 208 -3.96 -22.57 -3.39
N PHE A 209 -4.38 -23.38 -4.35
CA PHE A 209 -5.78 -23.48 -4.75
C PHE A 209 -6.63 -24.10 -3.65
N GLU A 210 -7.88 -23.65 -3.51
CA GLU A 210 -8.84 -24.27 -2.57
C GLU A 210 -9.36 -25.63 -3.09
N GLU A 211 -9.42 -25.81 -4.40
CA GLU A 211 -9.85 -27.06 -5.03
C GLU A 211 -8.67 -28.06 -5.07
N GLU A 212 -8.90 -29.28 -4.56
CA GLU A 212 -7.91 -30.36 -4.63
C GLU A 212 -7.65 -30.76 -6.10
N SER A 213 -6.42 -31.23 -6.39
CA SER A 213 -6.06 -31.74 -7.73
C SER A 213 -6.06 -30.73 -8.89
N VAL A 214 -5.88 -29.43 -8.64
CA VAL A 214 -5.64 -28.45 -9.72
C VAL A 214 -4.31 -28.76 -10.42
N ASP A 215 -4.39 -29.14 -11.70
CA ASP A 215 -3.21 -29.41 -12.52
C ASP A 215 -2.53 -28.13 -13.05
N ILE A 216 -1.32 -28.29 -13.58
CA ILE A 216 -0.53 -27.17 -14.14
C ILE A 216 -1.30 -26.42 -15.23
N SER A 217 -2.06 -27.13 -16.07
CA SER A 217 -2.79 -26.53 -17.20
C SER A 217 -3.94 -25.64 -16.71
N THR A 218 -4.67 -26.12 -15.71
CA THR A 218 -5.79 -25.43 -15.08
C THR A 218 -5.28 -24.22 -14.31
N ALA A 219 -4.25 -24.40 -13.48
CA ALA A 219 -3.60 -23.30 -12.78
C ALA A 219 -3.11 -22.21 -13.74
N LYS A 220 -2.42 -22.60 -14.83
CA LYS A 220 -1.95 -21.65 -15.85
C LYS A 220 -3.11 -20.86 -16.47
N THR A 221 -4.20 -21.54 -16.83
CA THR A 221 -5.37 -20.90 -17.44
C THR A 221 -6.01 -19.88 -16.50
N ILE A 222 -6.16 -20.23 -15.21
CA ILE A 222 -6.70 -19.32 -14.20
C ILE A 222 -5.79 -18.09 -14.06
N ILE A 223 -4.48 -18.30 -13.96
CA ILE A 223 -3.50 -17.22 -13.83
C ILE A 223 -3.48 -16.29 -15.06
N GLU A 224 -3.59 -16.85 -16.27
CA GLU A 224 -3.71 -16.07 -17.52
C GLU A 224 -4.98 -15.23 -17.54
N GLU A 225 -6.12 -15.80 -17.15
CA GLU A 225 -7.38 -15.06 -17.12
C GLU A 225 -7.34 -13.96 -16.05
N VAL A 226 -6.77 -14.22 -14.87
CA VAL A 226 -6.55 -13.22 -13.82
C VAL A 226 -5.73 -12.04 -14.35
N ALA A 227 -4.61 -12.30 -15.04
CA ALA A 227 -3.79 -11.24 -15.63
C ALA A 227 -4.61 -10.38 -16.62
N LYS A 228 -5.35 -11.05 -17.50
CA LYS A 228 -6.18 -10.38 -18.51
C LYS A 228 -7.30 -9.51 -17.91
N ILE A 229 -8.07 -10.03 -16.96
CA ILE A 229 -9.20 -9.29 -16.35
C ILE A 229 -8.74 -8.17 -15.40
N SER A 230 -7.57 -8.32 -14.81
CA SER A 230 -6.95 -7.30 -13.96
C SER A 230 -6.23 -6.24 -14.78
N GLY A 231 -5.88 -6.52 -16.04
CA GLY A 231 -5.20 -5.60 -16.94
C GLY A 231 -3.69 -5.54 -16.74
N GLY A 232 -3.08 -6.69 -16.47
CA GLY A 232 -1.64 -6.87 -16.43
C GLY A 232 -1.16 -7.98 -17.38
N ASP A 233 0.14 -8.11 -17.46
CA ASP A 233 0.81 -9.17 -18.21
C ASP A 233 1.36 -10.21 -17.24
N VAL A 234 1.43 -11.48 -17.66
CA VAL A 234 2.02 -12.55 -16.86
C VAL A 234 3.02 -13.35 -17.67
N ASN A 235 4.16 -13.66 -17.05
CA ASN A 235 5.16 -14.57 -17.57
C ASN A 235 5.30 -15.79 -16.64
N PHE A 236 5.44 -16.97 -17.22
CA PHE A 236 5.56 -18.23 -16.50
C PHE A 236 7.00 -18.73 -16.50
N VAL A 237 7.50 -19.05 -15.32
CA VAL A 237 8.76 -19.78 -15.13
C VAL A 237 8.42 -21.16 -14.56
N PHE A 238 8.37 -22.16 -15.43
CA PHE A 238 8.08 -23.53 -15.02
C PHE A 238 9.25 -24.12 -14.24
N ILE A 239 8.93 -24.79 -13.14
CA ILE A 239 9.91 -25.41 -12.26
C ILE A 239 10.03 -26.87 -12.72
N SER A 240 11.18 -27.22 -13.31
CA SER A 240 11.47 -28.60 -13.66
C SER A 240 11.75 -29.41 -12.40
N SER A 241 10.99 -30.51 -12.24
CA SER A 241 11.18 -31.55 -11.23
C SER A 241 12.49 -32.31 -11.42
#